data_AF-A0A5N7MC00-F1
#
_entry.id   AF-A0A5N7MC00-F1
#
_cell.length_a   1.000
_cell.length_b   1.000
_cell.length_c   1.000
_cell.angle_alpha   90.00
_cell.angle_beta   90.00
_cell.angle_gamma   90.00
#
_symmetry.space_group_name_H-M   'P 1'
#
loop_
_entity.id
_entity.type
_entity.pdbx_description
1 polymer ?
#
loop_
_entity_poly.entity_id
_entity_poly.type
_entity_poly.pdbx_seq_one_letter_code
_entity_poly.pdbx_strand_id
1 'polypeptide(L)' 'MPEIPEPSSRDRTTLFKLRAQQCRYVVSDETEAIFCGAPTDDGSSWCPWHRQLVYTKPASGGMRTGRGFALPGPR' A
#
# COMPACT_ATOMS: atom_id res chain seq x y z
N MET A 1 -1.30 -21.12 -6.38
CA MET A 1 -1.63 -19.97 -5.49
C MET A 1 -2.80 -19.27 -6.15
N PRO A 2 -3.96 -19.11 -5.49
CA PRO A 2 -5.12 -18.50 -6.12
C PRO A 2 -4.74 -17.10 -6.63
N GLU A 3 -5.17 -16.77 -7.84
CA GLU A 3 -5.08 -15.42 -8.38
C GLU A 3 -5.91 -14.49 -7.51
N ILE A 4 -5.30 -13.42 -7.00
CA ILE A 4 -6.00 -12.39 -6.23
C ILE A 4 -6.49 -11.36 -7.24
N PRO A 5 -7.80 -11.19 -7.44
CA PRO A 5 -8.32 -10.23 -8.40
C PRO A 5 -8.02 -8.80 -7.97
N GLU A 6 -7.85 -7.92 -8.96
CA GLU A 6 -7.71 -6.49 -8.72
C GLU A 6 -9.00 -5.93 -8.07
N PRO A 7 -8.89 -5.06 -7.05
CA PRO A 7 -10.05 -4.51 -6.37
C PRO A 7 -10.86 -3.61 -7.30
N SER A 8 -12.18 -3.67 -7.16
CA SER A 8 -13.11 -2.90 -7.98
C SER A 8 -13.00 -1.39 -7.72
N SER A 9 -13.11 -0.60 -8.78
CA SER A 9 -13.19 0.87 -8.69
C SER A 9 -14.41 1.37 -7.92
N ARG A 10 -15.40 0.51 -7.68
CA ARG A 10 -16.64 0.82 -6.96
C ARG A 10 -16.41 1.10 -5.47
N ASP A 11 -15.35 0.53 -4.88
CA ASP A 11 -15.03 0.71 -3.46
C ASP A 11 -14.20 1.98 -3.21
N ARG A 12 -13.79 2.68 -4.27
CA ARG A 12 -12.96 3.87 -4.18
C ARG A 12 -13.62 4.94 -3.34
N THR A 13 -12.82 5.58 -2.49
CA THR A 13 -13.34 6.51 -1.50
C THR A 13 -12.33 7.60 -1.18
N THR A 14 -12.80 8.71 -0.59
CA THR A 14 -11.94 9.81 -0.15
C THR A 14 -11.50 9.62 1.30
N LEU A 15 -10.48 10.36 1.74
CA LEU A 15 -9.98 10.29 3.12
C LEU A 15 -11.10 10.43 4.17
N PHE A 16 -12.03 11.37 3.95
CA PHE A 16 -13.13 11.65 4.88
C PHE A 16 -14.20 10.54 4.94
N LYS A 17 -14.29 9.72 3.89
CA LYS A 17 -15.26 8.61 3.81
C LYS A 17 -14.64 7.26 4.16
N LEU A 18 -13.31 7.18 4.23
CA LEU A 18 -12.57 5.97 4.55
C LEU A 18 -12.86 5.51 6.00
N ARG A 19 -13.14 4.22 6.18
CA ARG A 19 -13.46 3.59 7.46
C ARG A 19 -12.35 2.67 7.95
N ALA A 20 -12.52 2.16 9.17
CA ALA A 20 -11.75 1.01 9.64
C ALA A 20 -11.96 -0.19 8.69
N GLN A 21 -10.96 -1.07 8.61
CA GLN A 21 -10.97 -2.26 7.74
C GLN A 21 -11.14 -1.99 6.23
N GLN A 22 -10.79 -0.77 5.77
CA GLN A 22 -10.74 -0.42 4.36
C GLN A 22 -9.32 -0.12 3.89
N CYS A 23 -9.05 -0.47 2.63
CA CYS A 23 -7.73 -0.37 2.02
C CYS A 23 -7.32 1.09 1.83
N ARG A 24 -6.14 1.42 2.37
CA ARG A 24 -5.53 2.76 2.38
C ARG A 24 -4.58 3.01 1.20
N TYR A 25 -4.56 2.15 0.19
CA TYR A 25 -3.75 2.38 -0.99
C TYR A 25 -4.33 3.55 -1.81
N VAL A 26 -3.50 4.53 -2.16
CA VAL A 26 -3.90 5.70 -2.96
C VAL A 26 -3.83 5.31 -4.44
N VAL A 27 -4.95 5.45 -5.15
CA VAL A 27 -5.08 5.06 -6.57
C VAL A 27 -5.11 6.26 -7.53
N SER A 28 -5.22 7.48 -7.01
CA SER A 28 -5.16 8.71 -7.80
C SER A 28 -3.77 9.34 -7.72
N ASP A 29 -3.36 9.99 -8.82
CA ASP A 29 -2.16 10.83 -8.90
C ASP A 29 -2.49 12.34 -8.77
N GLU A 30 -3.76 12.66 -8.54
CA GLU A 30 -4.29 14.02 -8.50
C GLU A 30 -4.12 14.67 -7.11
N THR A 31 -4.43 15.96 -7.00
CA THR A 31 -4.38 16.69 -5.70
C THR A 31 -5.38 16.14 -4.68
N GLU A 32 -6.47 15.52 -5.14
CA GLU A 32 -7.43 14.84 -4.28
C GLU A 32 -7.07 13.36 -4.13
N ALA A 33 -6.70 12.96 -2.92
CA ALA A 33 -6.36 11.58 -2.62
C ALA A 33 -7.59 10.67 -2.65
N ILE A 34 -7.68 9.82 -3.67
CA ILE A 34 -8.63 8.71 -3.76
C ILE A 34 -7.96 7.43 -3.31
N PHE A 35 -8.61 6.74 -2.37
CA PHE A 35 -8.18 5.48 -1.80
C PHE A 35 -8.91 4.30 -2.44
N CYS A 36 -8.26 3.14 -2.47
CA CYS A 36 -8.85 1.89 -2.98
C CYS A 36 -10.16 1.52 -2.27
N GLY A 37 -10.20 1.61 -0.93
CA GLY A 37 -11.41 1.41 -0.13
C GLY A 37 -11.95 -0.03 -0.06
N ALA A 38 -11.40 -0.98 -0.81
CA ALA A 38 -11.73 -2.40 -0.72
C ALA A 38 -11.51 -2.95 0.71
N PRO A 39 -12.27 -3.99 1.12
CA PRO A 39 -12.14 -4.56 2.47
C PRO A 39 -10.74 -5.13 2.70
N THR A 40 -10.26 -4.97 3.93
CA THR A 40 -8.96 -5.51 4.37
C THR A 40 -9.15 -6.65 5.35
N ASP A 41 -8.18 -7.56 5.42
CA ASP A 41 -8.10 -8.51 6.53
C ASP A 41 -7.91 -7.77 7.86
N ASP A 42 -8.25 -8.46 8.96
CA ASP A 42 -8.08 -7.92 10.30
C ASP A 42 -6.60 -7.57 10.58
N GLY A 43 -6.37 -6.42 11.21
CA GLY A 43 -5.02 -5.89 11.46
C GLY A 43 -4.27 -5.36 10.22
N SER A 44 -4.88 -5.33 9.03
CA SER A 44 -4.27 -4.82 7.81
C SER A 44 -4.74 -3.41 7.45
N SER A 45 -3.86 -2.63 6.83
CA SER A 45 -4.24 -1.38 6.15
C SER A 45 -4.43 -1.56 4.63
N TRP A 46 -4.14 -2.75 4.10
CA TRP A 46 -4.15 -3.04 2.67
C TRP A 46 -5.02 -4.26 2.36
N CYS A 47 -5.77 -4.20 1.25
CA CYS A 47 -6.50 -5.37 0.75
C CYS A 47 -5.50 -6.41 0.20
N PRO A 48 -5.92 -7.67 0.00
CA PRO A 48 -5.02 -8.75 -0.41
C PRO A 48 -4.21 -8.43 -1.68
N TRP A 49 -4.80 -7.70 -2.64
CA TRP A 49 -4.13 -7.27 -3.86
C TRP A 49 -3.06 -6.19 -3.60
N HIS A 50 -3.45 -5.06 -3.00
CA HIS A 50 -2.51 -3.97 -2.71
C HIS A 50 -1.43 -4.34 -1.69
N ARG A 51 -1.68 -5.33 -0.84
CA ARG A 51 -0.69 -5.88 0.08
C ARG A 51 0.52 -6.46 -0.66
N GLN A 52 0.33 -7.04 -1.85
CA GLN A 52 1.43 -7.58 -2.66
C GLN A 52 2.34 -6.47 -3.20
N LEU A 53 1.78 -5.30 -3.49
CA LEU A 53 2.53 -4.13 -3.96
C LEU A 53 3.33 -3.46 -2.85
N VAL A 54 2.75 -3.41 -1.65
CA VAL A 54 3.36 -2.72 -0.50
C VAL A 54 4.44 -3.58 0.16
N TYR A 55 4.20 -4.87 0.35
CA TYR A 55 5.17 -5.79 0.95
C TYR A 55 6.00 -6.54 -0.08
N THR A 56 6.42 -5.87 -1.15
CA THR A 56 7.32 -6.47 -2.14
C THR A 56 8.55 -7.03 -1.43
N LYS A 57 8.85 -8.32 -1.68
CA LYS A 57 10.09 -8.91 -1.19
C LYS A 57 11.25 -8.11 -1.76
N PRO A 58 12.28 -7.74 -0.96
CA PRO A 58 13.46 -7.11 -1.52
C PRO A 58 14.00 -8.00 -2.63
N ALA A 59 14.17 -7.43 -3.82
CA ALA A 59 14.70 -8.15 -4.97
C ALA A 59 15.99 -8.86 -4.54
N SER A 60 15.94 -10.19 -4.53
CA SER A 60 17.09 -11.02 -4.18
C SER A 60 18.07 -10.92 -5.34
N GLY A 61 19.02 -9.98 -5.28
CA GLY A 61 20.08 -9.81 -6.27
C GLY A 61 19.96 -8.52 -7.09
N GLY A 62 20.81 -7.55 -6.75
CA GLY A 62 20.98 -6.31 -7.51
C GLY A 62 21.60 -5.22 -6.66
N MET A 63 22.94 -5.18 -6.66
CA MET A 63 23.81 -4.17 -6.05
C MET A 63 23.15 -2.79 -5.93
N ARG A 64 22.96 -2.32 -4.71
CA ARG A 64 22.38 -0.99 -4.44
C ARG A 64 23.51 0.04 -4.44
N THR A 65 23.90 0.56 -5.60
CA THR A 65 24.69 1.80 -5.66
C THR A 65 23.72 2.97 -5.50
N GLY A 66 23.42 3.32 -4.25
CA GLY A 66 22.48 4.39 -3.95
C GLY A 66 22.53 4.79 -2.48
N ARG A 67 23.51 5.65 -2.16
CA ARG A 67 23.64 6.53 -0.98
C ARG A 67 22.79 6.14 0.25
N GLY A 68 23.45 5.50 1.21
CA GLY A 68 22.90 5.24 2.53
C GLY A 68 22.53 6.54 3.27
N PHE A 69 21.34 6.55 3.87
CA PHE A 69 21.03 7.48 4.96
C PHE A 69 21.67 6.92 6.23
N ALA A 70 22.75 7.57 6.68
CA ALA A 70 23.31 7.32 8.01
C ALA A 70 22.36 7.92 9.06
N LEU A 71 21.83 7.07 9.95
CA LEU A 71 21.15 7.52 11.16
C LEU A 71 22.21 8.15 12.09
N PRO A 72 21.99 9.35 12.65
CA PRO A 72 22.90 9.92 13.65
C PRO A 72 22.80 9.11 14.96
N GLY A 73 23.96 8.69 15.48
CA GLY A 73 24.05 7.93 16.74
C GLY A 73 23.64 8.75 17.97
N PRO A 74 23.28 8.08 19.08
CA PRO A 74 22.89 8.76 20.32
C PRO A 74 24.12 9.37 21.01
N ARG A 75 23.92 10.54 21.63
CA ARG A 75 24.92 11.23 22.46
C ARG A 75 24.88 10.72 23.89
#